data_AF-A0A923XNI4-F1
#
_entry.id   AF-A0A923XNI4-F1
#
_cell.length_a   1.000
_cell.length_b   1.000
_cell.length_c   1.000
_cell.angle_alpha   90.00
_cell.angle_beta   90.00
_cell.angle_gamma   90.00
#
_symmetry.space_group_name_H-M   'P 1'
#
loop_
_entity.id
_entity.type
_entity.pdbx_description
1 polymer ?
#
loop_
_entity_poly.entity_id
_entity_poly.type
_entity_poly.pdbx_seq_one_letter_code
_entity_poly.pdbx_strand_id
1 'polypeptide(L)'
;MNQHSDQSGVGVTRREVLCAATALAAGPVALPAGAQSPAAAFVAAEPPPQLLRLALDVNGVRHDLTADARTTLLDALRERLGLTGTKKGCDHGQCGACTVLVDGRRINSCLTLAVMHDGQPITTIEGFATGPSTGRGPAGLHPLQQAFLKHDGFQCGYCTPGQICSAAGMLAEVKAGMPS
;
A
#
# COMPACT_ATOMS: atom_id res chain seq x y z
N MET A 1 43.34 -11.81 50.64
CA MET A 1 44.18 -11.42 49.48
C MET A 1 43.78 -12.22 48.27
N ASN A 2 43.07 -11.62 47.31
CA ASN A 2 43.09 -12.07 45.91
C ASN A 2 42.97 -10.81 45.06
N GLN A 3 44.00 -10.58 44.26
CA GLN A 3 44.26 -9.34 43.54
C GLN A 3 43.32 -9.23 42.32
N HIS A 4 42.71 -8.04 42.15
CA HIS A 4 42.06 -7.64 40.91
C HIS A 4 43.14 -7.28 39.89
N SER A 5 43.25 -8.05 38.82
CA SER A 5 44.04 -7.68 37.64
C SER A 5 43.14 -6.94 36.65
N ASP A 6 43.32 -5.63 36.61
CA ASP A 6 42.77 -4.70 35.62
C ASP A 6 43.25 -5.10 34.21
N GLN A 7 42.35 -5.56 33.35
CA GLN A 7 42.62 -5.76 31.93
C GLN A 7 42.12 -4.53 31.16
N SER A 8 42.98 -3.53 31.07
CA SER A 8 42.83 -2.37 30.18
C SER A 8 43.12 -2.79 28.74
N GLY A 9 42.13 -3.43 28.10
CA GLY A 9 42.12 -3.65 26.65
C GLY A 9 41.59 -2.40 25.94
N VAL A 10 42.44 -1.74 25.16
CA VAL A 10 42.02 -0.68 24.23
C VAL A 10 41.07 -1.28 23.20
N GLY A 11 39.76 -1.11 23.42
CA GLY A 11 38.72 -1.58 22.52
C GLY A 11 38.49 -0.58 21.40
N VAL A 12 38.91 -0.91 20.18
CA VAL A 12 38.61 -0.11 19.00
C VAL A 12 37.09 -0.04 18.81
N THR A 13 36.54 1.18 18.81
CA THR A 13 35.10 1.40 18.72
C THR A 13 34.64 1.45 17.26
N ARG A 14 33.36 1.15 16.99
CA ARG A 14 32.75 1.31 15.65
C ARG A 14 32.96 2.70 15.05
N ARG A 15 33.09 3.73 15.90
CA ARG A 15 33.33 5.12 15.48
C ARG A 15 34.74 5.33 14.94
N GLU A 16 35.73 4.65 15.50
CA GLU A 16 37.12 4.72 15.04
C GLU A 16 37.31 4.01 13.69
N VAL A 17 36.59 2.92 13.44
CA VAL A 17 36.56 2.24 12.13
C VAL A 17 35.98 3.15 11.04
N LEU A 18 34.95 3.94 11.35
CA LEU A 18 34.36 4.89 10.39
C LEU A 18 35.28 6.07 10.09
N CYS A 19 36.05 6.56 11.08
CA CYS A 19 37.01 7.64 10.88
C CYS A 19 38.27 7.19 10.11
N ALA A 20 38.69 5.92 10.24
CA ALA A 20 39.89 5.40 9.59
C ALA A 20 39.72 5.05 8.10
N ALA A 21 38.50 5.13 7.55
CA ALA A 21 38.22 4.77 6.15
C ALA A 21 38.67 5.81 5.11
N THR A 22 39.22 6.96 5.52
CA THR A 22 39.69 8.02 4.61
C THR A 22 41.21 8.01 4.46
N ALA A 23 41.76 7.04 3.74
CA ALA A 23 42.96 7.20 2.92
C ALA A 23 43.38 5.84 2.36
N LEU A 24 43.17 5.60 1.06
CA LEU A 24 44.08 4.80 0.23
C LEU A 24 43.85 5.14 -1.26
N ALA A 25 44.85 5.85 -1.79
CA ALA A 25 45.32 5.92 -3.18
C ALA A 25 44.36 6.32 -4.31
N ALA A 26 44.39 7.62 -4.65
CA ALA A 26 44.16 8.10 -6.00
C ALA A 26 45.40 7.79 -6.88
N GLY A 27 45.21 7.01 -7.93
CA GLY A 27 46.14 6.88 -9.05
C GLY A 27 45.34 6.87 -10.36
N PRO A 28 45.69 7.66 -11.39
CA PRO A 28 44.88 7.72 -12.59
C PRO A 28 45.16 6.48 -13.44
N VAL A 29 44.17 5.59 -13.56
CA VAL A 29 44.12 4.61 -14.63
C VAL A 29 43.49 5.29 -15.84
N ALA A 30 44.31 5.58 -16.85
CA ALA A 30 43.82 6.04 -18.14
C ALA A 30 43.07 4.90 -18.84
N LEU A 31 41.74 4.94 -18.82
CA LEU A 31 40.91 4.07 -19.64
C LEU A 31 40.97 4.58 -21.09
N PRO A 32 41.14 3.69 -22.10
CA PRO A 32 40.99 4.10 -23.48
C PRO A 32 39.54 4.56 -23.69
N ALA A 33 39.38 5.70 -24.37
CA ALA A 33 38.09 6.22 -24.81
C ALA A 33 37.47 5.23 -25.80
N GLY A 34 36.79 4.21 -25.28
CA GLY A 34 35.90 3.36 -26.04
C GLY A 34 34.80 4.24 -26.62
N ALA A 35 34.68 4.21 -27.94
CA ALA A 35 33.71 4.96 -28.71
C ALA A 35 32.31 4.85 -28.09
N GLN A 36 31.81 5.97 -27.55
CA GLN A 36 30.41 6.10 -27.22
C GLN A 36 29.65 6.11 -28.55
N SER A 37 29.15 4.95 -28.97
CA SER A 37 28.06 4.91 -29.94
C SER A 37 26.92 5.72 -29.34
N PRO A 38 26.41 6.76 -30.01
CA PRO A 38 25.16 7.36 -29.60
C PRO A 38 24.09 6.32 -29.92
N ALA A 39 23.77 5.47 -28.96
CA ALA A 39 22.47 4.83 -28.93
C ALA A 39 21.48 5.98 -28.73
N ALA A 40 21.05 6.58 -29.84
CA ALA A 40 19.92 7.50 -29.84
C ALA A 40 18.74 6.72 -29.27
N ALA A 41 18.42 6.99 -28.01
CA ALA A 41 17.26 6.41 -27.37
C ALA A 41 16.04 6.93 -28.13
N PHE A 42 15.41 6.07 -28.92
CA PHE A 42 14.08 6.31 -29.43
C PHE A 42 13.13 6.30 -28.25
N VAL A 43 12.91 7.46 -27.64
CA VAL A 43 11.81 7.64 -26.70
C VAL A 43 10.55 7.78 -27.55
N ALA A 44 9.85 6.66 -27.74
CA ALA A 44 8.54 6.68 -28.37
C ALA A 44 7.60 7.55 -27.52
N ALA A 45 6.79 8.38 -28.18
CA ALA A 45 5.77 9.17 -27.50
C ALA A 45 4.78 8.24 -26.77
N GLU A 46 4.34 8.64 -25.58
CA GLU A 46 3.35 7.87 -24.83
C GLU A 46 2.03 7.83 -25.62
N PRO A 47 1.42 6.65 -25.82
CA PRO A 47 0.14 6.55 -26.52
C PRO A 47 -0.96 7.30 -25.76
N PRO A 48 -1.94 7.88 -26.47
CA PRO A 48 -3.02 8.61 -25.83
C PRO A 48 -3.88 7.68 -24.95
N PRO A 49 -4.54 8.25 -23.90
CA PRO A 49 -5.44 7.51 -23.04
C PRO A 49 -6.52 6.76 -23.80
N GLN A 50 -6.79 5.51 -23.38
CA GLN A 50 -7.85 4.67 -23.95
C GLN A 50 -9.07 4.69 -23.03
N LEU A 51 -10.03 5.57 -23.31
CA LEU A 51 -11.19 5.80 -22.44
C LEU A 51 -12.29 4.75 -22.68
N LEU A 52 -12.72 4.10 -21.60
CA LEU A 52 -13.77 3.09 -21.57
C LEU A 52 -14.90 3.52 -20.62
N ARG A 53 -16.15 3.19 -20.99
CA ARG A 53 -17.31 3.34 -20.11
C ARG A 53 -17.50 2.06 -19.31
N LEU A 54 -17.74 2.19 -18.01
CA LEU A 54 -17.98 1.09 -17.08
C LEU A 54 -18.91 1.53 -15.95
N ALA A 55 -19.50 0.58 -15.24
CA ALA A 55 -20.31 0.81 -14.05
C ALA A 55 -19.78 0.02 -12.86
N LEU A 56 -19.37 0.71 -11.80
CA LEU A 56 -18.94 0.06 -10.56
C LEU A 56 -20.07 0.09 -9.54
N ASP A 57 -20.41 -1.06 -8.94
CA ASP A 57 -21.31 -1.13 -7.80
C ASP A 57 -20.47 -1.04 -6.53
N VAL A 58 -20.44 0.12 -5.88
CA VAL A 58 -19.59 0.40 -4.72
C VAL A 58 -20.47 0.69 -3.50
N ASN A 59 -20.32 -0.12 -2.46
CA ASN A 59 -21.10 -0.03 -1.22
C ASN A 59 -22.62 -0.05 -1.48
N GLY A 60 -23.08 -0.81 -2.49
CA GLY A 60 -24.48 -0.93 -2.89
C GLY A 60 -25.00 0.23 -3.75
N VAL A 61 -24.11 1.13 -4.19
CA VAL A 61 -24.45 2.26 -5.06
C VAL A 61 -23.77 2.08 -6.42
N ARG A 62 -24.58 2.12 -7.48
CA ARG A 62 -24.07 2.09 -8.86
C ARG A 62 -23.46 3.43 -9.25
N HIS A 63 -22.23 3.39 -9.75
CA HIS A 63 -21.51 4.54 -10.30
C HIS A 63 -21.16 4.28 -11.76
N ASP A 64 -21.72 5.06 -12.68
CA ASP A 64 -21.31 5.04 -14.09
C ASP A 64 -20.13 6.03 -14.28
N LEU A 65 -19.04 5.57 -14.92
CA LEU A 65 -17.84 6.38 -15.14
C LEU A 65 -17.22 6.10 -16.52
N THR A 66 -16.41 7.07 -16.96
CA THR A 66 -15.51 6.93 -18.11
C THR A 66 -14.07 7.04 -17.60
N ALA A 67 -13.24 6.02 -17.83
CA ALA A 67 -11.86 5.99 -17.33
C ALA A 67 -10.90 5.38 -18.34
N ASP A 68 -9.61 5.72 -18.22
CA ASP A 68 -8.54 5.09 -19.01
C ASP A 68 -8.45 3.60 -18.66
N ALA A 69 -8.21 2.73 -19.65
CA ALA A 69 -8.09 1.29 -19.48
C ALA A 69 -7.03 0.86 -18.44
N ARG A 70 -6.02 1.70 -18.18
CA ARG A 70 -4.94 1.50 -17.19
C ARG A 70 -5.34 1.93 -15.77
N THR A 71 -6.52 2.54 -15.60
CA THR A 71 -6.97 3.01 -14.28
C THR A 71 -7.15 1.83 -13.34
N THR A 72 -6.37 1.78 -12.26
CA THR A 72 -6.52 0.76 -11.22
C THR A 72 -7.87 0.91 -10.52
N LEU A 73 -8.40 -0.17 -9.93
CA LEU A 73 -9.59 -0.07 -9.08
C LEU A 73 -9.35 0.92 -7.93
N LEU A 74 -8.13 0.93 -7.37
CA LEU A 74 -7.72 1.88 -6.34
C LEU A 74 -7.92 3.34 -6.78
N ASP A 75 -7.40 3.71 -7.95
CA ASP A 75 -7.47 5.08 -8.45
C ASP A 75 -8.87 5.47 -8.91
N ALA A 76 -9.65 4.51 -9.44
CA ALA A 76 -11.06 4.75 -9.73
C ALA A 76 -11.84 5.12 -8.46
N LEU A 77 -11.70 4.33 -7.38
CA LEU A 77 -12.37 4.60 -6.10
C LEU A 77 -11.98 5.97 -5.53
N ARG A 78 -10.69 6.27 -5.49
CA ARG A 78 -10.17 7.47 -4.83
C ARG A 78 -10.37 8.74 -5.65
N GLU A 79 -9.92 8.71 -6.90
CA GLU A 79 -9.74 9.92 -7.71
C GLU A 79 -10.92 10.17 -8.64
N ARG A 80 -11.72 9.14 -8.97
CA ARG A 80 -12.95 9.30 -9.79
C ARG A 80 -14.21 9.36 -8.93
N LEU A 81 -14.31 8.53 -7.90
CA LEU A 81 -15.50 8.46 -7.05
C LEU A 81 -15.37 9.26 -5.74
N GLY A 82 -14.18 9.75 -5.39
CA GLY A 82 -13.95 10.50 -4.15
C GLY A 82 -14.00 9.65 -2.87
N LEU A 83 -14.05 8.32 -3.00
CA LEU A 83 -14.02 7.36 -1.89
C LEU A 83 -12.57 7.14 -1.44
N THR A 84 -12.06 8.10 -0.67
CA THR A 84 -10.64 8.20 -0.33
C THR A 84 -10.21 7.34 0.86
N GLY A 85 -11.12 6.57 1.46
CA GLY A 85 -10.85 5.67 2.58
C GLY A 85 -9.85 4.58 2.22
N THR A 86 -9.97 3.98 1.04
CA THR A 86 -8.96 3.05 0.51
C THR A 86 -7.66 3.80 0.19
N LYS A 87 -6.50 3.28 0.67
CA LYS A 87 -5.24 4.03 0.63
C LYS A 87 -4.23 3.49 -0.39
N LYS A 88 -3.53 4.41 -1.05
CA LYS A 88 -2.35 4.11 -1.87
C LYS A 88 -1.10 4.18 -0.99
N GLY A 89 -0.56 3.03 -0.60
CA GLY A 89 0.67 2.95 0.20
C GLY A 89 1.92 2.67 -0.64
N CYS A 90 1.86 1.60 -1.45
CA CYS A 90 2.99 1.17 -2.28
C CYS A 90 2.69 1.09 -3.79
N ASP A 91 1.42 0.96 -4.17
CA ASP A 91 0.95 0.75 -5.56
C ASP A 91 1.52 -0.51 -6.27
N HIS A 92 2.08 -1.43 -5.50
CA HIS A 92 2.75 -2.65 -6.01
C HIS A 92 2.37 -3.91 -5.23
N GLY A 93 1.23 -3.90 -4.54
CA GLY A 93 0.69 -5.07 -3.81
C GLY A 93 1.44 -5.50 -2.54
N GLN A 94 2.38 -4.69 -2.06
CA GLN A 94 3.27 -5.06 -0.94
C GLN A 94 2.67 -4.76 0.44
N CYS A 95 1.81 -3.75 0.57
CA CYS A 95 1.41 -3.23 1.88
C CYS A 95 -0.03 -3.51 2.33
N GLY A 96 -0.93 -3.92 1.43
CA GLY A 96 -2.35 -4.16 1.76
C GLY A 96 -3.17 -2.91 2.17
N ALA A 97 -2.61 -1.71 2.17
CA ALA A 97 -3.36 -0.48 2.52
C ALA A 97 -4.53 -0.19 1.56
N CYS A 98 -4.47 -0.78 0.36
CA CYS A 98 -5.48 -0.66 -0.69
C CYS A 98 -6.52 -1.80 -0.68
N THR A 99 -6.59 -2.61 0.38
CA THR A 99 -7.51 -3.75 0.41
C THR A 99 -8.97 -3.30 0.40
N VAL A 100 -9.74 -3.88 -0.52
CA VAL A 100 -11.20 -3.80 -0.62
C VAL A 100 -11.77 -5.20 -0.77
N LEU A 101 -13.09 -5.35 -0.65
CA LEU A 101 -13.77 -6.61 -0.95
C LEU A 101 -14.43 -6.51 -2.33
N VAL A 102 -14.17 -7.47 -3.21
CA VAL A 102 -14.89 -7.65 -4.48
C VAL A 102 -15.58 -9.00 -4.44
N ASP A 103 -16.90 -9.03 -4.63
CA ASP A 103 -17.70 -10.26 -4.44
C ASP A 103 -17.45 -10.91 -3.07
N GLY A 104 -17.28 -10.08 -2.03
CA GLY A 104 -16.96 -10.52 -0.67
C GLY A 104 -15.52 -11.01 -0.46
N ARG A 105 -14.67 -11.08 -1.50
CA ARG A 105 -13.27 -11.52 -1.42
C ARG A 105 -12.33 -10.34 -1.28
N ARG A 106 -11.42 -10.38 -0.31
CA ARG A 106 -10.39 -9.33 -0.14
C ARG A 106 -9.36 -9.37 -1.26
N ILE A 107 -9.09 -8.23 -1.89
CA ILE A 107 -8.07 -8.07 -2.93
C ILE A 107 -7.27 -6.78 -2.76
N ASN A 108 -6.06 -6.73 -3.32
CA ASN A 108 -5.30 -5.48 -3.46
C ASN A 108 -5.79 -4.67 -4.67
N SER A 109 -6.55 -3.60 -4.44
CA SER A 109 -7.14 -2.80 -5.53
C SER A 109 -6.13 -2.07 -6.42
N CYS A 110 -4.86 -1.92 -5.99
CA CYS A 110 -3.79 -1.38 -6.85
C CYS A 110 -3.31 -2.35 -7.94
N LEU A 111 -3.57 -3.66 -7.81
CA LEU A 111 -3.11 -4.68 -8.76
C LEU A 111 -4.23 -5.21 -9.67
N THR A 112 -5.32 -4.45 -9.80
CA THR A 112 -6.43 -4.78 -10.69
C THR A 112 -6.96 -3.52 -11.37
N LEU A 113 -7.50 -3.66 -12.57
CA LEU A 113 -8.02 -2.54 -13.35
C LEU A 113 -9.50 -2.35 -13.07
N ALA A 114 -9.98 -1.10 -13.03
CA ALA A 114 -11.38 -0.80 -12.77
C ALA A 114 -12.31 -1.48 -13.79
N VAL A 115 -11.90 -1.56 -15.05
CA VAL A 115 -12.65 -2.19 -16.15
C VAL A 115 -12.84 -3.70 -15.98
N MET A 116 -12.03 -4.36 -15.14
CA MET A 116 -12.19 -5.80 -14.85
C MET A 116 -13.34 -6.10 -13.88
N HIS A 117 -13.89 -5.06 -13.24
CA HIS A 117 -14.88 -5.17 -12.17
C HIS A 117 -16.21 -4.51 -12.53
N ASP A 118 -16.49 -4.34 -13.82
CA ASP A 118 -17.78 -3.81 -14.30
C ASP A 118 -18.94 -4.67 -13.78
N GLY A 119 -19.87 -4.03 -13.07
CA GLY A 119 -21.05 -4.66 -12.46
C GLY A 119 -20.80 -5.53 -11.22
N GLN A 120 -19.54 -5.69 -10.77
CA GLN A 120 -19.26 -6.47 -9.55
C GLN A 120 -19.48 -5.65 -8.28
N PRO A 121 -20.06 -6.24 -7.22
CA PRO A 121 -20.20 -5.60 -5.92
C PRO A 121 -18.83 -5.41 -5.26
N ILE A 122 -18.51 -4.15 -4.96
CA ILE A 122 -17.28 -3.70 -4.30
C ILE A 122 -17.66 -3.10 -2.94
N THR A 123 -17.01 -3.55 -1.88
CA THR A 123 -17.13 -2.94 -0.54
C THR A 123 -15.80 -2.31 -0.14
N THR A 124 -15.84 -1.02 0.17
CA THR A 124 -14.72 -0.25 0.73
C THR A 124 -14.92 0.00 2.23
N ILE A 125 -13.96 0.65 2.89
CA ILE A 125 -14.07 0.94 4.33
C ILE A 125 -15.28 1.82 4.67
N GLU A 126 -15.70 2.68 3.75
CA GLU A 126 -16.86 3.56 3.89
C GLU A 126 -18.16 2.75 4.01
N GLY A 127 -18.24 1.56 3.40
CA GLY A 127 -19.40 0.68 3.46
C GLY A 127 -19.59 -0.08 4.78
N PHE A 128 -18.66 0.05 5.74
CA PHE A 128 -18.74 -0.68 7.02
C PHE A 128 -19.63 0.04 8.04
N ALA A 129 -19.76 1.36 7.98
CA ALA A 129 -20.58 2.10 8.93
C ALA A 129 -22.08 1.85 8.66
N THR A 130 -22.86 1.58 9.70
CA THR A 130 -24.30 1.25 9.61
C THR A 130 -25.21 2.43 9.94
N GLY A 131 -24.66 3.62 10.15
CA GLY A 131 -25.43 4.83 10.46
C GLY A 131 -24.63 6.12 10.27
N PRO A 132 -25.28 7.29 10.39
CA PRO A 132 -24.62 8.58 10.22
C PRO A 132 -23.50 8.76 11.25
N SER A 133 -22.31 9.18 10.78
CA SER A 133 -21.21 9.58 11.65
C SER A 133 -21.64 10.82 12.43
N THR A 134 -21.89 10.67 13.73
CA THR A 134 -22.37 11.76 14.60
C THR A 134 -21.24 12.69 15.04
N GLY A 135 -20.01 12.53 14.54
CA GLY A 135 -18.83 13.28 15.00
C GLY A 135 -18.48 13.06 16.48
N ARG A 136 -19.25 12.24 17.20
CA ARG A 136 -19.09 11.96 18.63
C ARG A 136 -19.72 10.60 18.95
N GLY A 137 -18.86 9.61 19.22
CA GLY A 137 -19.24 8.32 19.79
C GLY A 137 -19.31 7.15 18.80
N PRO A 138 -19.46 5.92 19.31
CA PRO A 138 -19.37 4.67 18.53
C PRO A 138 -20.66 4.29 17.79
N ALA A 139 -21.70 5.13 17.83
CA ALA A 139 -22.96 4.83 17.18
C ALA A 139 -22.76 4.70 15.65
N GLY A 140 -23.25 3.61 15.08
CA GLY A 140 -23.11 3.33 13.64
C GLY A 140 -21.77 2.73 13.21
N LEU A 141 -20.85 2.40 14.13
CA LEU A 141 -19.61 1.69 13.78
C LEU A 141 -19.83 0.18 13.63
N HIS A 142 -19.19 -0.43 12.64
CA HIS A 142 -19.08 -1.88 12.50
C HIS A 142 -18.38 -2.51 13.72
N PRO A 143 -18.71 -3.76 14.14
CA PRO A 143 -18.01 -4.44 15.23
C PRO A 143 -16.48 -4.45 15.10
N LEU A 144 -15.94 -4.61 13.88
CA LEU A 144 -14.50 -4.50 13.63
C LEU A 144 -13.96 -3.08 13.90
N GLN A 145 -14.67 -2.03 13.47
CA GLN A 145 -14.27 -0.64 13.74
C GLN A 145 -14.28 -0.35 15.25
N GLN A 146 -15.30 -0.86 15.97
CA GLN A 146 -15.38 -0.75 17.43
C GLN A 146 -14.23 -1.48 18.13
N ALA A 147 -13.88 -2.68 17.65
CA ALA A 147 -12.75 -3.44 18.19
C ALA A 147 -11.41 -2.69 17.98
N PHE A 148 -11.18 -2.13 16.79
CA PHE A 148 -9.99 -1.31 16.52
C PHE A 148 -9.92 -0.09 17.45
N LEU A 149 -11.04 0.60 17.69
CA LEU A 149 -11.10 1.72 18.63
C LEU A 149 -10.81 1.27 20.08
N LYS A 150 -11.45 0.19 20.54
CA LYS A 150 -11.33 -0.32 21.90
C LYS A 150 -9.90 -0.77 22.23
N HIS A 151 -9.20 -1.31 21.24
CA HIS A 151 -7.89 -1.94 21.43
C HIS A 151 -6.72 -1.08 20.92
N ASP A 152 -6.94 0.20 20.62
CA ASP A 152 -5.93 1.09 20.06
C ASP A 152 -5.25 0.48 18.81
N GLY A 153 -6.07 -0.14 17.96
CA GLY A 153 -5.64 -0.91 16.79
C GLY A 153 -5.12 -0.06 15.63
N PHE A 154 -4.84 1.22 15.87
CA PHE A 154 -4.28 2.15 14.89
C PHE A 154 -3.57 3.31 15.58
N GLN A 155 -2.67 3.97 14.84
CA GLN A 155 -2.03 5.21 15.29
C GLN A 155 -2.26 6.31 14.25
N CYS A 156 -1.42 6.38 13.20
CA CYS A 156 -1.61 7.35 12.11
C CYS A 156 -2.89 7.09 11.29
N GLY A 157 -3.49 5.91 11.42
CA GLY A 157 -4.74 5.53 10.76
C GLY A 157 -4.60 5.15 9.28
N TYR A 158 -3.42 5.26 8.67
CA TYR A 158 -3.26 5.09 7.22
C TYR A 158 -3.51 3.64 6.76
N CYS A 159 -3.02 2.64 7.49
CA CYS A 159 -3.24 1.23 7.15
C CYS A 159 -4.61 0.70 7.60
N THR A 160 -5.31 1.41 8.48
CA THR A 160 -6.52 0.94 9.17
C THR A 160 -7.66 0.54 8.22
N PRO A 161 -7.95 1.27 7.14
CA PRO A 161 -8.94 0.85 6.15
C PRO A 161 -8.66 -0.53 5.56
N GLY A 162 -7.43 -0.75 5.08
CA GLY A 162 -7.00 -2.02 4.52
C GLY A 162 -6.99 -3.16 5.54
N GLN A 163 -6.59 -2.87 6.79
CA GLN A 163 -6.62 -3.84 7.88
C GLN A 163 -8.04 -4.29 8.23
N ILE A 164 -9.01 -3.36 8.31
CA ILE A 164 -10.41 -3.68 8.62
C ILE A 164 -11.04 -4.49 7.48
N CYS A 165 -10.87 -4.08 6.22
CA CYS A 165 -11.33 -4.85 5.06
C CYS A 165 -10.69 -6.25 5.03
N SER A 166 -9.39 -6.35 5.30
CA SER A 166 -8.67 -7.62 5.37
C SER A 166 -9.18 -8.53 6.47
N ALA A 167 -9.48 -7.99 7.65
CA ALA A 167 -10.02 -8.74 8.77
C ALA A 167 -11.43 -9.27 8.45
N ALA A 168 -12.28 -8.47 7.80
CA ALA A 168 -13.59 -8.92 7.36
C ALA A 168 -13.50 -10.07 6.35
N GLY A 169 -12.63 -9.93 5.33
CA GLY A 169 -12.38 -11.00 4.36
C GLY A 169 -11.84 -12.27 5.03
N MET A 170 -10.86 -12.14 5.93
CA MET A 170 -10.32 -13.27 6.69
C MET A 170 -11.38 -13.98 7.54
N LEU A 171 -12.25 -13.24 8.23
CA LEU A 171 -13.33 -13.85 9.02
C LEU A 171 -14.33 -14.62 8.14
N ALA A 172 -14.61 -14.12 6.93
CA ALA A 172 -15.44 -14.82 5.96
C ALA A 172 -14.76 -16.10 5.44
N GLU A 173 -13.47 -16.04 5.12
CA GLU A 173 -12.64 -17.19 4.71
C GLU A 173 -12.64 -18.30 5.78
N VAL A 174 -12.41 -17.93 7.06
CA VAL A 174 -12.45 -18.87 8.19
C VAL A 174 -13.82 -19.51 8.33
N LYS A 175 -14.90 -18.72 8.21
CA LYS A 175 -16.28 -19.24 8.25
C LYS A 175 -16.56 -20.20 7.10
N ALA A 176 -15.92 -20.00 5.94
CA ALA A 176 -16.01 -20.88 4.78
C ALA A 176 -15.08 -22.12 4.88
N GLY A 177 -14.31 -22.28 5.96
CA GLY A 177 -13.40 -23.40 6.15
C GLY A 177 -12.14 -23.32 5.29
N MET A 178 -11.77 -22.13 4.79
CA MET A 178 -10.52 -21.95 4.05
C MET A 178 -9.33 -22.04 5.01
N PRO A 179 -8.27 -22.78 4.67
CA PRO A 179 -7.05 -22.81 5.46
C PRO A 179 -6.33 -21.47 5.39
N SER A 180 -5.55 -21.17 6.43
CA SER A 180 -4.63 -20.02 6.47
C SER A 180 -3.43 -20.23 5.55
#